data_AF-A0A6G9CLT8-F1
#
_entry.id   AF-A0A6G9CLT8-F1
#
_cell.length_a   1.000
_cell.length_b   1.000
_cell.length_c   1.000
_cell.angle_alpha   90.00
_cell.angle_beta   90.00
_cell.angle_gamma   90.00
#
_symmetry.space_group_name_H-M   'P 1'
#
loop_
_entity.id
_entity.type
_entity.pdbx_description
1 polymer ?
#
loop_
_entity_poly.entity_id
_entity_poly.type
_entity_poly.pdbx_seq_one_letter_code
_entity_poly.pdbx_strand_id
1 'polypeptide(L)'
;MIAELLTVRFPTHELASAGAYSNARRAHHSDAAQIAAVYDRWARQQNGPLTRVGAAFPAGSNILNRPGFQVTVVDRADGSIGGYAIWRCPSNFGIDSVLEIDEFVADDRESVFTLAAALGSFSAVAPIAQLRTSGMDVVRLILQSSQWEVSQSVPYMLAVLDPQVLGHLTFPSDMSLALSYSVAGVQNRLEVNSGAGVCTQTEASSGRVLTHGGLALTLAGAQSSANLRSLDFLSGGDVNSDLQWDALFCRRQVHIRDHF
;
A
#
# COMPACT_ATOMS: atom_id res chain seq x y z
N MET A 1 -8.24 7.13 -12.27
CA MET A 1 -7.21 6.22 -11.72
C MET A 1 -6.97 6.62 -10.28
N ILE A 2 -6.87 5.66 -9.35
CA ILE A 2 -6.64 5.93 -7.92
C ILE A 2 -5.20 5.61 -7.47
N ALA A 3 -4.55 4.66 -8.13
CA ALA A 3 -3.19 4.22 -7.87
C ALA A 3 -2.68 3.39 -9.06
N GLU A 4 -1.42 2.98 -9.00
CA GLU A 4 -0.78 2.15 -10.02
C GLU A 4 0.03 1.05 -9.35
N LEU A 5 -0.04 -0.15 -9.92
CA LEU A 5 0.93 -1.20 -9.65
C LEU A 5 2.10 -1.01 -10.61
N LEU A 6 3.28 -0.75 -10.05
CA LEU A 6 4.51 -0.45 -10.76
C LEU A 6 5.46 -1.64 -10.73
N THR A 7 6.24 -1.78 -11.81
CA THR A 7 7.51 -2.52 -11.78
C THR A 7 8.61 -1.50 -12.00
N VAL A 8 9.58 -1.48 -11.08
CA VAL A 8 10.65 -0.48 -11.06
C VAL A 8 12.01 -1.14 -11.05
N ARG A 9 13.01 -0.51 -11.68
CA ARG A 9 14.38 -1.00 -11.78
C ARG A 9 15.36 -0.01 -11.18
N PHE A 10 16.34 -0.52 -10.44
CA PHE A 10 17.41 0.25 -9.81
C PHE A 10 18.64 -0.64 -9.55
N PRO A 11 19.83 -0.09 -9.31
CA PRO A 11 21.01 -0.90 -9.03
C PRO A 11 20.88 -1.67 -7.72
N THR A 12 21.15 -2.98 -7.75
CA THR A 12 21.03 -3.85 -6.57
C THR A 12 21.96 -3.43 -5.44
N HIS A 13 23.14 -2.88 -5.76
CA HIS A 13 24.11 -2.46 -4.74
C HIS A 13 23.60 -1.33 -3.84
N GLU A 14 22.60 -0.56 -4.27
CA GLU A 14 22.00 0.48 -3.43
C GLU A 14 21.29 -0.14 -2.21
N LEU A 15 20.71 -1.33 -2.35
CA LEU A 15 20.12 -2.05 -1.22
C LEU A 15 21.18 -2.52 -0.22
N ALA A 16 22.42 -2.78 -0.66
CA ALA A 16 23.49 -3.20 0.23
C ALA A 16 23.96 -2.07 1.17
N SER A 17 23.74 -0.81 0.78
CA SER A 17 24.06 0.37 1.60
C SER A 17 23.16 0.53 2.83
N ALA A 18 22.10 -0.28 2.93
CA ALA A 18 21.09 -0.23 3.97
C ALA A 18 21.61 -0.64 5.37
N GLY A 19 22.60 -1.54 5.47
CA GLY A 19 23.13 -1.98 6.77
C GLY A 19 23.59 -3.43 6.79
N ALA A 20 23.55 -4.06 7.96
CA ALA A 20 23.88 -5.47 8.15
C ALA A 20 22.63 -6.36 7.99
N TYR A 21 22.81 -7.59 7.52
CA TYR A 21 21.72 -8.55 7.25
C TYR A 21 21.74 -9.77 8.19
N SER A 22 22.39 -9.69 9.37
CA SER A 22 22.69 -10.85 10.22
C SER A 22 21.46 -11.65 10.68
N ASN A 23 20.28 -11.04 10.69
CA ASN A 23 19.02 -11.66 11.14
C ASN A 23 18.09 -12.01 9.97
N ALA A 24 18.55 -11.88 8.72
CA ALA A 24 17.80 -12.33 7.56
C ALA A 24 18.10 -13.81 7.27
N ARG A 25 17.04 -14.60 7.07
CA ARG A 25 17.17 -16.02 6.71
C ARG A 25 16.16 -16.45 5.67
N ARG A 26 16.38 -17.63 5.10
CA ARG A 26 15.39 -18.31 4.26
C ARG A 26 14.17 -18.68 5.11
N ALA A 27 12.98 -18.39 4.58
CA ALA A 27 11.74 -18.79 5.21
C ALA A 27 11.54 -20.32 5.12
N HIS A 28 10.98 -20.88 6.17
CA HIS A 28 10.54 -22.26 6.27
C HIS A 28 9.00 -22.32 6.18
N HIS A 29 8.42 -23.47 5.82
CA HIS A 29 6.96 -23.63 5.72
C HIS A 29 6.21 -23.27 7.00
N SER A 30 6.84 -23.42 8.17
CA SER A 30 6.29 -23.03 9.47
C SER A 30 6.15 -21.52 9.65
N ASP A 31 6.82 -20.69 8.85
CA ASP A 31 6.76 -19.22 8.94
C ASP A 31 5.52 -18.63 8.28
N ALA A 32 4.75 -19.42 7.51
CA ALA A 32 3.67 -18.93 6.67
C ALA A 32 2.65 -18.04 7.42
N ALA A 33 2.25 -18.44 8.64
CA ALA A 33 1.33 -17.66 9.45
C ALA A 33 1.92 -16.33 9.93
N GLN A 34 3.21 -16.30 10.28
CA GLN A 34 3.89 -15.07 10.69
C GLN A 34 4.09 -14.12 9.52
N ILE A 35 4.40 -14.64 8.33
CA ILE A 35 4.50 -13.83 7.11
C ILE A 35 3.15 -13.19 6.75
N ALA A 36 2.06 -13.96 6.81
CA ALA A 36 0.71 -13.40 6.62
C ALA A 36 0.42 -12.30 7.64
N ALA A 37 0.80 -12.49 8.91
CA ALA A 37 0.64 -11.48 9.95
C ALA A 37 1.46 -10.21 9.69
N VAL A 38 2.66 -10.31 9.11
CA VAL A 38 3.46 -9.14 8.68
C VAL A 38 2.73 -8.38 7.58
N TYR A 39 2.24 -9.07 6.55
CA TYR A 39 1.46 -8.45 5.48
C TYR A 39 0.23 -7.73 6.04
N ASP A 40 -0.55 -8.38 6.92
CA ASP A 40 -1.75 -7.78 7.51
C ASP A 40 -1.44 -6.51 8.32
N ARG A 41 -0.37 -6.52 9.12
CA ARG A 41 0.05 -5.34 9.89
C ARG A 41 0.49 -4.20 8.99
N TRP A 42 1.23 -4.49 7.93
CA TRP A 42 1.63 -3.50 6.92
C TRP A 42 0.41 -2.97 6.15
N ALA A 43 -0.45 -3.85 5.64
CA ALA A 43 -1.62 -3.51 4.83
C ALA A 43 -2.61 -2.59 5.58
N ARG A 44 -2.80 -2.81 6.89
CA ARG A 44 -3.64 -1.94 7.74
C ARG A 44 -3.13 -0.50 7.88
N GLN A 45 -1.86 -0.25 7.57
CA GLN A 45 -1.27 1.09 7.57
C GLN A 45 -1.41 1.80 6.22
N GLN A 46 -1.93 1.13 5.20
CA GLN A 46 -2.09 1.65 3.85
C GLN A 46 -3.57 1.76 3.46
N ASN A 47 -3.85 2.47 2.37
CA ASN A 47 -5.11 2.41 1.65
C ASN A 47 -4.92 1.55 0.39
N GLY A 48 -5.74 0.52 0.18
CA GLY A 48 -5.78 -0.22 -1.09
C GLY A 48 -5.29 -1.68 -1.10
N PRO A 49 -4.31 -2.13 -0.28
CA PRO A 49 -3.90 -3.53 -0.31
C PRO A 49 -5.08 -4.48 -0.05
N LEU A 50 -5.12 -5.60 -0.78
CA LEU A 50 -6.19 -6.57 -0.61
C LEU A 50 -6.04 -7.31 0.72
N THR A 51 -7.17 -7.61 1.35
CA THR A 51 -7.22 -8.68 2.34
C THR A 51 -7.03 -10.00 1.60
N ARG A 52 -5.92 -10.69 1.85
CA ARG A 52 -5.54 -11.92 1.13
C ARG A 52 -6.26 -13.15 1.66
N VAL A 53 -7.59 -13.17 1.49
CA VAL A 53 -8.48 -14.27 1.89
C VAL A 53 -9.46 -14.63 0.76
N GLY A 54 -9.96 -15.86 0.75
CA GLY A 54 -11.02 -16.29 -0.18
C GLY A 54 -10.49 -16.91 -1.47
N ALA A 55 -11.29 -16.91 -2.54
CA ALA A 55 -11.01 -17.71 -3.74
C ALA A 55 -9.73 -17.30 -4.50
N ALA A 56 -9.36 -16.02 -4.47
CA ALA A 56 -8.11 -15.53 -5.06
C ALA A 56 -6.87 -15.84 -4.18
N PHE A 57 -7.09 -16.15 -2.91
CA PHE A 57 -6.07 -16.48 -1.92
C PHE A 57 -6.52 -17.71 -1.10
N PRO A 58 -6.68 -18.88 -1.75
CA PRO A 58 -7.29 -20.04 -1.12
C PRO A 58 -6.46 -20.47 0.09
N ALA A 59 -7.13 -20.89 1.17
CA ALA A 59 -6.45 -21.35 2.37
C ALA A 59 -5.43 -22.45 2.01
N GLY A 60 -4.16 -22.24 2.37
CA GLY A 60 -3.05 -23.13 2.00
C GLY A 60 -2.30 -22.76 0.73
N SER A 61 -2.71 -21.72 -0.03
CA SER A 61 -1.85 -21.08 -1.04
C SER A 61 -0.67 -20.42 -0.35
N ASN A 62 0.38 -21.20 -0.16
CA ASN A 62 1.56 -20.76 0.55
C ASN A 62 2.45 -19.99 -0.42
N ILE A 63 2.70 -18.71 -0.14
CA ILE A 63 3.66 -17.88 -0.88
C ILE A 63 5.04 -18.55 -1.00
N LEU A 64 5.37 -19.45 -0.07
CA LEU A 64 6.60 -20.24 -0.04
C LEU A 64 6.67 -21.32 -1.13
N ASN A 65 5.54 -21.68 -1.74
CA ASN A 65 5.46 -22.68 -2.80
C ASN A 65 5.41 -22.06 -4.21
N ARG A 66 5.61 -20.74 -4.33
CA ARG A 66 5.57 -20.06 -5.63
C ARG A 66 6.74 -20.54 -6.51
N PRO A 67 6.48 -21.17 -7.67
CA PRO A 67 7.53 -21.76 -8.49
C PRO A 67 8.61 -20.75 -8.90
N GLY A 68 9.87 -21.12 -8.68
CA GLY A 68 11.03 -20.28 -9.02
C GLY A 68 11.28 -19.10 -8.07
N PHE A 69 10.37 -18.83 -7.13
CA PHE A 69 10.54 -17.79 -6.13
C PHE A 69 11.07 -18.34 -4.82
N GLN A 70 11.68 -17.43 -4.10
CA GLN A 70 12.43 -17.62 -2.91
C GLN A 70 11.92 -16.60 -1.87
N VAL A 71 11.75 -17.00 -0.61
CA VAL A 71 11.31 -16.09 0.45
C VAL A 71 12.37 -15.93 1.52
N THR A 72 12.78 -14.69 1.75
CA THR A 72 13.67 -14.29 2.86
C THR A 72 12.83 -13.58 3.91
N VAL A 73 13.06 -13.89 5.18
CA VAL A 73 12.41 -13.25 6.34
C VAL A 73 13.45 -12.63 7.24
N VAL A 74 13.05 -11.63 8.02
CA VAL A 74 13.87 -11.03 9.08
C VAL A 74 13.29 -11.41 10.43
N ASP A 75 14.07 -12.14 11.23
CA ASP A 75 13.72 -12.46 12.60
C ASP A 75 14.01 -11.26 13.51
N ARG A 76 13.09 -10.97 14.42
CA ARG A 76 13.27 -10.01 15.51
C ARG A 76 13.84 -10.69 16.75
N ALA A 77 14.37 -9.89 17.66
CA ALA A 77 14.90 -10.37 18.94
C ALA A 77 13.87 -11.12 19.81
N ASP A 78 12.57 -10.85 19.63
CA ASP A 78 11.47 -11.53 20.33
C ASP A 78 11.02 -12.85 19.67
N GLY A 79 11.69 -13.26 18.57
CA GLY A 79 11.37 -14.46 17.81
C GLY A 79 10.22 -14.31 16.80
N SER A 80 9.65 -13.10 16.66
CA SER A 80 8.66 -12.80 15.62
C SER A 80 9.33 -12.39 14.30
N ILE A 81 8.60 -12.50 13.18
CA ILE A 81 9.06 -11.98 11.89
C ILE A 81 8.65 -10.50 11.75
N GLY A 82 9.62 -9.64 11.45
CA GLY A 82 9.41 -8.20 11.22
C GLY A 82 9.38 -7.78 9.74
N GLY A 83 9.79 -8.66 8.84
CA GLY A 83 9.75 -8.39 7.41
C GLY A 83 9.99 -9.63 6.57
N TYR A 84 9.59 -9.57 5.31
CA TYR A 84 9.85 -10.59 4.32
C TYR A 84 9.97 -10.02 2.90
N ALA A 85 10.70 -10.73 2.05
CA ALA A 85 10.73 -10.50 0.62
C ALA A 85 10.49 -11.79 -0.15
N ILE A 86 9.72 -11.70 -1.23
CA ILE A 86 9.53 -12.75 -2.22
C ILE A 86 10.34 -12.34 -3.46
N TRP A 87 11.35 -13.13 -3.81
CA TRP A 87 12.30 -12.77 -4.85
C TRP A 87 12.77 -13.99 -5.64
N ARG A 88 13.43 -13.77 -6.78
CA ARG A 88 14.16 -14.81 -7.49
C ARG A 88 15.40 -14.24 -8.16
N CYS A 89 16.47 -15.02 -8.14
CA CYS A 89 17.64 -14.73 -8.96
C CYS A 89 17.40 -15.22 -10.39
N PRO A 90 18.06 -14.60 -11.38
CA PRO A 90 17.99 -15.06 -12.75
C PRO A 90 18.72 -16.40 -12.89
N SER A 91 18.31 -17.22 -13.85
CA SER A 91 19.00 -18.48 -14.17
C SER A 91 20.35 -18.25 -14.86
N ASN A 92 20.56 -17.06 -15.44
CA ASN A 92 21.77 -16.68 -16.17
C ASN A 92 22.44 -15.46 -15.51
N PHE A 93 23.77 -15.49 -15.41
CA PHE A 93 24.59 -14.41 -14.87
C PHE A 93 25.14 -13.50 -15.97
N GLY A 94 25.30 -12.21 -15.69
CA GLY A 94 25.73 -11.21 -16.65
C GLY A 94 25.45 -9.78 -16.18
N ILE A 95 25.88 -8.80 -16.98
CA ILE A 95 25.72 -7.38 -16.67
C ILE A 95 24.25 -6.93 -16.66
N ASP A 96 23.40 -7.65 -17.39
CA ASP A 96 21.95 -7.40 -17.46
C ASP A 96 21.14 -8.32 -16.54
N SER A 97 21.79 -9.09 -15.67
CA SER A 97 21.11 -10.01 -14.76
C SER A 97 20.26 -9.25 -13.73
N VAL A 98 19.00 -9.68 -13.61
CA VAL A 98 17.98 -9.01 -12.78
C VAL A 98 17.63 -9.85 -11.56
N LEU A 99 17.78 -9.27 -10.37
CA LEU A 99 17.17 -9.76 -9.14
C LEU A 99 15.71 -9.32 -9.14
N GLU A 100 14.80 -10.25 -9.38
CA GLU A 100 13.37 -9.95 -9.36
C GLU A 100 12.85 -10.03 -7.92
N ILE A 101 12.28 -8.94 -7.44
CA ILE A 101 11.66 -8.79 -6.12
C ILE A 101 10.17 -8.57 -6.35
N ASP A 102 9.39 -9.62 -6.18
CA ASP A 102 7.94 -9.56 -6.38
C ASP A 102 7.22 -8.90 -5.21
N GLU A 103 7.74 -9.08 -4.00
CA GLU A 103 7.21 -8.45 -2.81
C GLU A 103 8.33 -8.10 -1.83
N PHE A 104 8.24 -6.92 -1.23
CA PHE A 104 9.13 -6.43 -0.17
C PHE A 104 8.25 -5.77 0.89
N VAL A 105 8.11 -6.39 2.06
CA VAL A 105 7.23 -5.93 3.12
C VAL A 105 7.95 -6.02 4.46
N ALA A 106 8.01 -4.92 5.18
CA ALA A 106 8.47 -4.84 6.55
C ALA A 106 7.69 -3.75 7.26
N ASP A 107 7.40 -3.95 8.54
CA ASP A 107 6.58 -3.03 9.35
C ASP A 107 7.40 -2.27 10.41
N ASP A 108 8.73 -2.43 10.40
CA ASP A 108 9.66 -1.65 11.21
C ASP A 108 10.95 -1.30 10.45
N ARG A 109 11.67 -0.30 10.97
CA ARG A 109 12.88 0.24 10.36
C ARG A 109 13.99 -0.81 10.24
N GLU A 110 14.27 -1.55 11.32
CA GLU A 110 15.36 -2.53 11.36
C GLU A 110 15.14 -3.63 10.33
N SER A 111 13.90 -4.13 10.23
CA SER A 111 13.51 -5.13 9.24
C SER A 111 13.63 -4.62 7.81
N VAL A 112 13.27 -3.35 7.53
CA VAL A 112 13.48 -2.74 6.20
C VAL A 112 14.95 -2.76 5.82
N PHE A 113 15.83 -2.26 6.70
CA PHE A 113 17.26 -2.16 6.39
C PHE A 113 17.94 -3.54 6.32
N THR A 114 17.59 -4.46 7.21
CA THR A 114 18.13 -5.84 7.22
C THR A 114 17.73 -6.61 5.95
N LEU A 115 16.46 -6.50 5.55
CA LEU A 115 15.95 -7.16 4.35
C LEU A 115 16.57 -6.56 3.07
N ALA A 116 16.69 -5.22 3.01
CA ALA A 116 17.37 -4.56 1.91
C ALA A 116 18.84 -5.01 1.82
N ALA A 117 19.58 -5.00 2.92
CA ALA A 117 20.97 -5.47 2.94
C ALA A 117 21.10 -6.93 2.47
N ALA A 118 20.17 -7.81 2.86
CA ALA A 118 20.14 -9.20 2.42
C ALA A 118 19.97 -9.32 0.90
N LEU A 119 19.04 -8.57 0.31
CA LEU A 119 18.83 -8.54 -1.15
C LEU A 119 19.97 -7.84 -1.89
N GLY A 120 20.57 -6.80 -1.30
CA GLY A 120 21.72 -6.08 -1.85
C GLY A 120 22.98 -6.94 -1.96
N SER A 121 23.11 -7.99 -1.15
CA SER A 121 24.22 -8.93 -1.21
C SER A 121 24.33 -9.67 -2.56
N PHE A 122 23.26 -9.71 -3.34
CA PHE A 122 23.24 -10.30 -4.69
C PHE A 122 23.82 -9.38 -5.77
N SER A 123 24.22 -8.15 -5.44
CA SER A 123 24.69 -7.15 -6.41
C SER A 123 25.84 -7.62 -7.32
N ALA A 124 26.68 -8.55 -6.86
CA ALA A 124 27.77 -9.12 -7.65
C ALA A 124 27.29 -10.07 -8.78
N VAL A 125 26.12 -10.68 -8.64
CA VAL A 125 25.58 -11.67 -9.60
C VAL A 125 24.30 -11.21 -10.30
N ALA A 126 23.63 -10.22 -9.74
CA ALA A 126 22.43 -9.59 -10.27
C ALA A 126 22.56 -8.08 -10.03
N PRO A 127 23.25 -7.34 -10.92
CA PRO A 127 23.54 -5.92 -10.71
C PRO A 127 22.31 -5.02 -10.75
N ILE A 128 21.20 -5.49 -11.34
CA ILE A 128 19.94 -4.75 -11.45
C ILE A 128 18.90 -5.43 -10.57
N ALA A 129 18.23 -4.68 -9.71
CA ALA A 129 17.05 -5.12 -8.98
C ALA A 129 15.80 -4.66 -9.73
N GLN A 130 14.79 -5.51 -9.79
CA GLN A 130 13.46 -5.18 -10.31
C GLN A 130 12.43 -5.42 -9.21
N LEU A 131 11.78 -4.37 -8.73
CA LEU A 131 10.80 -4.43 -7.64
C LEU A 131 9.39 -4.19 -8.17
N ARG A 132 8.44 -5.04 -7.76
CA ARG A 132 7.01 -4.81 -7.96
C ARG A 132 6.42 -4.06 -6.76
N THR A 133 5.86 -2.87 -7.00
CA THR A 133 5.42 -1.94 -5.95
C THR A 133 4.29 -1.00 -6.42
N SER A 134 3.99 0.08 -5.70
CA SER A 134 3.00 1.11 -5.99
C SER A 134 3.43 2.42 -5.34
N GLY A 135 3.12 3.53 -5.99
CA GLY A 135 3.28 4.88 -5.44
C GLY A 135 4.68 5.17 -4.89
N MET A 136 4.72 5.90 -3.77
CA MET A 136 5.95 6.28 -3.06
C MET A 136 6.39 5.20 -2.08
N ASP A 137 6.84 4.06 -2.59
CA ASP A 137 7.30 2.93 -1.78
C ASP A 137 8.47 3.29 -0.84
N VAL A 138 8.49 2.71 0.36
CA VAL A 138 9.54 2.92 1.36
C VAL A 138 10.94 2.53 0.86
N VAL A 139 11.05 1.56 -0.05
CA VAL A 139 12.33 1.18 -0.67
C VAL A 139 12.97 2.38 -1.36
N ARG A 140 12.18 3.24 -2.02
CA ARG A 140 12.71 4.46 -2.65
C ARG A 140 13.38 5.40 -1.65
N LEU A 141 12.96 5.40 -0.38
CA LEU A 141 13.50 6.26 0.66
C LEU A 141 14.85 5.78 1.23
N ILE A 142 15.21 4.53 1.01
CA ILE A 142 16.50 3.96 1.47
C ILE A 142 17.55 3.90 0.37
N LEU A 143 17.17 4.16 -0.89
CA LEU A 143 18.08 4.25 -2.03
C LEU A 143 18.90 5.54 -1.95
N GLN A 144 20.19 5.46 -2.28
CA GLN A 144 21.12 6.59 -2.22
C GLN A 144 21.19 7.38 -3.53
N SER A 145 20.63 6.85 -4.62
CA SER A 145 20.61 7.52 -5.92
C SER A 145 19.19 7.82 -6.39
N SER A 146 19.11 8.65 -7.44
CA SER A 146 17.85 8.93 -8.11
C SER A 146 17.45 7.83 -9.11
N GLN A 147 18.29 6.82 -9.35
CA GLN A 147 18.04 5.74 -10.31
C GLN A 147 16.82 4.92 -9.87
N TRP A 148 15.72 5.10 -10.60
CA TRP A 148 14.44 4.45 -10.39
C TRP A 148 13.64 4.54 -11.68
N GLU A 149 13.81 3.52 -12.50
CA GLU A 149 13.16 3.44 -13.79
C GLU A 149 11.87 2.64 -13.66
N VAL A 150 10.74 3.24 -14.00
CA VAL A 150 9.47 2.51 -14.08
C VAL A 150 9.45 1.75 -15.41
N SER A 151 9.54 0.42 -15.36
CA SER A 151 9.50 -0.44 -16.55
C SER A 151 8.09 -0.90 -16.92
N GLN A 152 7.17 -0.93 -15.95
CA GLN A 152 5.76 -1.23 -16.17
C GLN A 152 4.89 -0.42 -15.20
N SER A 153 3.75 0.06 -15.68
CA SER A 153 2.68 0.62 -14.86
C SER A 153 1.34 -0.01 -15.24
N VAL A 154 0.59 -0.47 -14.24
CA VAL A 154 -0.77 -0.97 -14.39
C VAL A 154 -1.71 -0.08 -13.56
N PRO A 155 -2.58 0.72 -14.19
CA PRO A 155 -3.45 1.64 -13.49
C PRO A 155 -4.61 0.91 -12.81
N TYR A 156 -4.93 1.32 -11.58
CA TYR A 156 -6.07 0.81 -10.81
C TYR A 156 -7.18 1.84 -10.75
N MET A 157 -8.41 1.32 -10.85
CA MET A 157 -9.64 2.09 -10.70
C MET A 157 -10.43 1.57 -9.51
N LEU A 158 -11.23 2.44 -8.92
CA LEU A 158 -12.15 2.13 -7.86
C LEU A 158 -13.52 2.69 -8.22
N ALA A 159 -14.55 1.87 -8.06
CA ALA A 159 -15.93 2.28 -8.16
C ALA A 159 -16.57 2.12 -6.79
N VAL A 160 -17.24 3.17 -6.31
CA VAL A 160 -18.01 3.12 -5.07
C VAL A 160 -19.47 2.85 -5.41
N LEU A 161 -19.94 1.67 -5.04
CA LEU A 161 -21.30 1.21 -5.35
C LEU A 161 -22.33 1.77 -4.38
N ASP A 162 -21.95 1.95 -3.12
CA ASP A 162 -22.77 2.54 -2.07
C ASP A 162 -22.00 3.69 -1.40
N PRO A 163 -22.46 4.95 -1.54
CA PRO A 163 -21.86 6.10 -0.87
C PRO A 163 -21.71 5.94 0.64
N GLN A 164 -22.61 5.19 1.29
CA GLN A 164 -22.57 4.98 2.75
C GLN A 164 -21.34 4.16 3.21
N VAL A 165 -20.55 3.61 2.28
CA VAL A 165 -19.32 2.87 2.59
C VAL A 165 -18.34 3.65 3.48
N LEU A 166 -18.36 4.98 3.45
CA LEU A 166 -17.52 5.81 4.32
C LEU A 166 -17.78 5.54 5.81
N GLY A 167 -18.98 5.09 6.18
CA GLY A 167 -19.33 4.69 7.54
C GLY A 167 -18.66 3.39 8.01
N HIS A 168 -18.16 2.56 7.10
CA HIS A 168 -17.50 1.29 7.45
C HIS A 168 -15.99 1.41 7.65
N LEU A 169 -15.44 2.62 7.53
CA LEU A 169 -14.02 2.87 7.69
C LEU A 169 -13.63 3.06 9.16
N THR A 170 -12.34 2.89 9.44
CA THR A 170 -11.75 3.19 10.75
C THR A 170 -11.05 4.54 10.72
N PHE A 171 -11.36 5.39 11.70
CA PHE A 171 -10.88 6.75 11.81
C PHE A 171 -9.93 6.93 13.01
N PRO A 172 -9.21 8.06 13.12
CA PRO A 172 -8.48 8.41 14.34
C PRO A 172 -9.43 8.52 15.54
N SER A 173 -9.02 7.99 16.70
CA SER A 173 -9.86 7.93 17.90
C SER A 173 -10.11 9.29 18.55
N ASP A 174 -9.24 10.27 18.28
CA ASP A 174 -9.26 11.64 18.77
C ASP A 174 -10.11 12.59 17.90
N MET A 175 -10.64 12.11 16.78
CA MET A 175 -11.49 12.91 15.90
C MET A 175 -12.99 12.68 16.18
N SER A 176 -13.71 13.80 16.31
CA SER A 176 -15.18 13.84 16.37
C SER A 176 -15.69 14.88 15.37
N LEU A 177 -16.38 14.41 14.32
CA LEU A 177 -16.77 15.23 13.17
C LEU A 177 -18.11 14.76 12.61
N ALA A 178 -18.89 15.70 12.06
CA ALA A 178 -20.08 15.42 11.28
C ALA A 178 -19.93 16.05 9.90
N LEU A 179 -19.94 15.23 8.86
CA LEU A 179 -19.64 15.63 7.48
C LEU A 179 -20.83 15.33 6.57
N SER A 180 -21.39 16.37 5.97
CA SER A 180 -22.48 16.26 5.00
C SER A 180 -21.95 16.29 3.58
N TYR A 181 -22.40 15.35 2.76
CA TYR A 181 -22.02 15.24 1.36
C TYR A 181 -23.14 14.61 0.52
N SER A 182 -23.07 14.78 -0.79
CA SER A 182 -23.98 14.12 -1.71
C SER A 182 -23.27 13.56 -2.92
N VAL A 183 -23.84 12.49 -3.46
CA VAL A 183 -23.40 11.85 -4.70
C VAL A 183 -24.63 11.56 -5.54
N ALA A 184 -24.62 12.00 -6.80
CA ALA A 184 -25.76 11.84 -7.72
C ALA A 184 -27.11 12.30 -7.11
N GLY A 185 -27.10 13.39 -6.33
CA GLY A 185 -28.28 13.96 -5.68
C GLY A 185 -28.70 13.30 -4.35
N VAL A 186 -28.12 12.14 -4.00
CA VAL A 186 -28.40 11.46 -2.72
C VAL A 186 -27.59 12.11 -1.62
N GLN A 187 -28.26 12.68 -0.61
CA GLN A 187 -27.63 13.34 0.53
C GLN A 187 -27.27 12.34 1.62
N ASN A 188 -26.05 12.44 2.14
CA ASN A 188 -25.50 11.56 3.16
C ASN A 188 -24.83 12.38 4.25
N ARG A 189 -24.79 11.82 5.46
CA ARG A 189 -24.11 12.36 6.62
C ARG A 189 -23.23 11.28 7.22
N LEU A 190 -21.94 11.57 7.29
CA LEU A 190 -20.95 10.76 8.01
C LEU A 190 -20.70 11.36 9.38
N GLU A 191 -20.96 10.59 10.42
CA GLU A 191 -20.60 10.92 11.79
C GLU A 191 -19.40 10.07 12.20
N VAL A 192 -18.30 10.73 12.56
CA VAL A 192 -17.08 10.09 13.05
C VAL A 192 -16.98 10.38 14.54
N ASN A 193 -16.87 9.35 15.36
CA ASN A 193 -16.68 9.46 16.80
C ASN A 193 -15.85 8.28 17.31
N SER A 194 -14.83 8.56 18.13
CA SER A 194 -14.02 7.55 18.81
C SER A 194 -13.45 6.48 17.85
N GLY A 195 -13.06 6.90 16.65
CA GLY A 195 -12.47 6.03 15.63
C GLY A 195 -13.46 5.21 14.80
N ALA A 196 -14.76 5.31 15.08
CA ALA A 196 -15.82 4.68 14.29
C ALA A 196 -16.55 5.70 13.42
N GLY A 197 -16.97 5.26 12.24
CA GLY A 197 -17.89 6.00 11.37
C GLY A 197 -19.30 5.43 11.45
N VAL A 198 -20.29 6.29 11.25
CA VAL A 198 -21.65 5.90 10.89
C VAL A 198 -22.09 6.81 9.76
N CYS A 199 -22.47 6.23 8.63
CA CYS A 199 -23.00 7.00 7.51
C CYS A 199 -24.49 6.72 7.36
N THR A 200 -25.29 7.79 7.28
CA THR A 200 -26.73 7.69 7.06
C THR A 200 -27.14 8.58 5.89
N GLN A 201 -28.15 8.15 5.16
CA GLN A 201 -28.82 9.01 4.19
C GLN A 201 -29.67 10.05 4.94
N THR A 202 -29.72 11.28 4.43
CA THR A 202 -30.49 12.38 5.04
C THR A 202 -31.27 13.17 4.00
N GLU A 203 -32.14 14.07 4.43
CA GLU A 203 -32.83 15.03 3.54
C GLU A 203 -32.17 16.42 3.54
N ALA A 204 -31.18 16.65 4.40
CA ALA A 204 -30.49 17.93 4.48
C ALA A 204 -29.62 18.17 3.24
N SER A 205 -29.83 19.31 2.57
CA SER A 205 -29.17 19.66 1.30
C SER A 205 -27.89 20.48 1.44
N SER A 206 -27.40 20.71 2.67
CA SER A 206 -26.19 21.48 2.90
C SER A 206 -24.97 20.54 2.98
N GLY A 207 -24.02 20.70 2.07
CA GLY A 207 -22.78 19.92 2.13
C GLY A 207 -22.01 19.93 0.82
N ARG A 208 -21.00 19.07 0.77
CA ARG A 208 -20.21 18.82 -0.44
C ARG A 208 -21.02 18.06 -1.47
N VAL A 209 -20.78 18.32 -2.75
CA VAL A 209 -21.34 17.57 -3.87
C VAL A 209 -20.19 16.90 -4.59
N LEU A 210 -20.12 15.58 -4.48
CA LEU A 210 -19.10 14.75 -5.11
C LEU A 210 -19.69 14.05 -6.34
N THR A 211 -18.90 13.98 -7.40
CA THR A 211 -19.14 13.01 -8.48
C THR A 211 -18.83 11.60 -7.98
N HIS A 212 -19.25 10.56 -8.71
CA HIS A 212 -18.83 9.18 -8.41
C HIS A 212 -17.30 9.02 -8.40
N GLY A 213 -16.62 9.67 -9.33
CA GLY A 213 -15.15 9.69 -9.39
C GLY A 213 -14.53 10.44 -8.21
N GLY A 214 -15.11 11.57 -7.82
CA GLY A 214 -14.70 12.33 -6.63
C GLY A 214 -14.81 11.50 -5.37
N LEU A 215 -15.94 10.80 -5.16
CA LEU A 215 -16.10 9.89 -4.03
C LEU A 215 -15.08 8.76 -4.05
N ALA A 216 -14.81 8.14 -5.19
CA ALA A 216 -13.79 7.09 -5.30
C ALA A 216 -12.38 7.58 -4.97
N LEU A 217 -12.01 8.78 -5.46
CA LEU A 217 -10.72 9.41 -5.17
C LEU A 217 -10.58 9.78 -3.68
N THR A 218 -11.64 10.32 -3.08
CA THR A 218 -11.69 10.60 -1.63
C THR A 218 -11.59 9.31 -0.82
N LEU A 219 -12.40 8.29 -1.14
CA LEU A 219 -12.38 7.00 -0.42
C LEU A 219 -11.00 6.35 -0.46
N ALA A 220 -10.32 6.40 -1.61
CA ALA A 220 -8.97 5.87 -1.75
C ALA A 220 -7.91 6.71 -1.00
N GLY A 221 -8.20 7.96 -0.65
CA GLY A 221 -7.18 8.92 -0.20
C GLY A 221 -6.20 9.32 -1.30
N ALA A 222 -6.62 9.21 -2.56
CA ALA A 222 -5.75 9.37 -3.72
C ALA A 222 -5.54 10.84 -4.12
N GLN A 223 -6.45 11.74 -3.74
CA GLN A 223 -6.42 13.16 -4.09
C GLN A 223 -6.93 14.03 -2.95
N SER A 224 -6.32 15.20 -2.80
CA SER A 224 -6.79 16.23 -1.88
C SER A 224 -8.10 16.85 -2.37
N SER A 225 -8.85 17.38 -1.43
CA SER A 225 -10.05 18.17 -1.69
C SER A 225 -9.81 19.33 -2.66
N ALA A 226 -8.65 19.99 -2.55
CA ALA A 226 -8.27 21.08 -3.45
C ALA A 226 -8.16 20.62 -4.92
N ASN A 227 -7.53 19.46 -5.17
CA ASN A 227 -7.42 18.89 -6.51
C ASN A 227 -8.78 18.41 -7.04
N LEU A 228 -9.65 17.90 -6.16
CA LEU A 228 -11.00 17.49 -6.56
C LEU A 228 -11.86 18.69 -6.96
N ARG A 229 -11.73 19.84 -6.26
CA ARG A 229 -12.43 21.08 -6.63
C ARG A 229 -11.94 21.67 -7.93
N SER A 230 -10.62 21.73 -8.14
CA SER A 230 -10.05 22.34 -9.35
C SER A 230 -10.41 21.60 -10.65
N LEU A 231 -10.86 20.36 -10.54
CA LEU A 231 -11.28 19.50 -11.65
C LEU A 231 -12.78 19.19 -11.63
N ASP A 232 -13.58 19.93 -10.86
CA ASP A 232 -15.04 19.77 -10.73
C ASP A 232 -15.52 18.38 -10.27
N PHE A 233 -14.64 17.57 -9.67
CA PHE A 233 -15.02 16.33 -9.00
C PHE A 233 -15.70 16.57 -7.65
N LEU A 234 -15.50 17.77 -7.09
CA LEU A 234 -16.08 18.26 -5.84
C LEU A 234 -16.58 19.70 -6.02
N SER A 235 -17.81 19.97 -5.61
CA SER A 235 -18.39 21.33 -5.52
C SER A 235 -19.18 21.50 -4.22
N GLY A 236 -19.69 22.71 -3.94
CA GLY A 236 -20.45 23.00 -2.72
C GLY A 236 -19.64 22.86 -1.42
N GLY A 237 -20.34 22.91 -0.28
CA GLY A 237 -19.74 22.84 1.07
C GLY A 237 -18.83 24.02 1.42
N ASP A 238 -18.44 24.09 2.69
CA ASP A 238 -17.46 25.08 3.17
C ASP A 238 -16.03 24.62 2.83
N VAL A 239 -15.23 25.49 2.21
CA VAL A 239 -13.83 25.22 1.88
C VAL A 239 -13.00 25.00 3.15
N ASN A 240 -13.35 25.62 4.27
CA ASN A 240 -12.62 25.39 5.53
C ASN A 240 -12.81 23.95 6.06
N SER A 241 -13.90 23.27 5.67
CA SER A 241 -14.13 21.86 6.01
C SER A 241 -13.25 20.90 5.18
N ASP A 242 -12.64 21.37 4.09
CA ASP A 242 -11.83 20.52 3.21
C ASP A 242 -10.64 19.89 3.94
N LEU A 243 -10.02 20.63 4.87
CA LEU A 243 -8.92 20.11 5.67
C LEU A 243 -9.35 18.98 6.62
N GLN A 244 -10.60 18.99 7.09
CA GLN A 244 -11.14 17.91 7.92
C GLN A 244 -11.33 16.64 7.08
N TRP A 245 -11.81 16.77 5.84
CA TRP A 245 -11.90 15.65 4.91
C TRP A 245 -10.52 15.09 4.56
N ASP A 246 -9.57 15.96 4.22
CA ASP A 246 -8.22 15.52 3.86
C ASP A 246 -7.53 14.82 5.04
N ALA A 247 -7.72 15.31 6.27
CA ALA A 247 -7.18 14.68 7.47
C ALA A 247 -7.79 13.29 7.75
N LEU A 248 -9.07 13.06 7.43
CA LEU A 248 -9.70 11.76 7.59
C LEU A 248 -9.27 10.76 6.52
N PHE A 249 -9.23 11.19 5.25
CA PHE A 249 -9.15 10.29 4.11
C PHE A 249 -7.75 10.19 3.48
N CYS A 250 -6.92 11.24 3.54
CA CYS A 250 -5.57 11.27 2.95
C CYS A 250 -4.46 10.91 3.96
N ARG A 251 -4.80 10.29 5.09
CA ARG A 251 -3.87 9.97 6.20
C ARG A 251 -2.89 8.83 5.94
N ARG A 252 -3.18 7.97 4.97
CA ARG A 252 -2.39 6.77 4.62
C ARG A 252 -2.00 6.84 3.16
N GLN A 253 -0.87 6.25 2.82
CA GLN A 253 -0.47 6.14 1.41
C GLN A 253 -1.37 5.14 0.70
N VAL A 254 -1.65 5.43 -0.57
CA VAL A 254 -2.34 4.49 -1.45
C VAL A 254 -1.34 3.47 -1.99
N HIS A 255 -1.64 2.19 -1.84
CA HIS A 255 -0.74 1.11 -2.22
C HIS A 255 -1.50 -0.04 -2.86
N ILE A 256 -0.96 -0.58 -3.96
CA ILE A 256 -1.44 -1.77 -4.66
C ILE A 256 -0.32 -2.81 -4.70
N ARG A 257 -0.65 -4.05 -4.32
CA ARG A 257 0.29 -5.20 -4.33
C ARG A 257 -0.17 -6.38 -5.17
N ASP A 258 -1.45 -6.46 -5.51
CA ASP A 258 -2.05 -7.65 -6.14
C ASP A 258 -2.73 -7.27 -7.45
N HIS A 259 -2.64 -8.14 -8.44
CA HIS A 259 -3.28 -7.99 -9.75
C HIS A 259 -4.27 -9.11 -10.00
N PHE A 260 -5.45 -8.75 -10.51
CA PHE A 260 -6.59 -9.63 -10.75
C PHE A 260 -7.26 -9.31 -12.08
#